data_AF-U3U253-F1
#
_entry.id   AF-U3U253-F1
#
_cell.length_a   1.000
_cell.length_b   1.000
_cell.length_c   1.000
_cell.angle_alpha   90.00
_cell.angle_beta   90.00
_cell.angle_gamma   90.00
#
_symmetry.space_group_name_H-M   'P 1'
#
loop_
_entity.id
_entity.type
_entity.pdbx_description
1 polymer ?
#
loop_
_entity_poly.entity_id
_entity_poly.type
_entity_poly.pdbx_seq_one_letter_code
_entity_poly.pdbx_strand_id
1 'polypeptide(L)' 'MGFGGELVAHGMRSIARTAAEESGKFRAEVLEAALAHSKKDEIIAAYNRAEYLIERQSLMQWWSDYVQTQRAKAIAA' A
#
# COMPACT_ATOMS: atom_id res chain seq x y z
N MET A 1 26.13 6.02 6.72
CA MET A 1 25.44 7.26 6.31
C MET A 1 24.18 6.85 5.56
N GLY A 2 23.03 7.40 5.93
CA GLY A 2 21.75 7.12 5.27
C GLY A 2 20.99 8.43 5.05
N PHE A 3 19.98 8.41 4.19
CA PHE A 3 19.11 9.53 3.81
C PHE A 3 18.14 9.94 4.95
N GLY A 4 18.66 10.12 6.17
CA GLY A 4 17.87 10.46 7.35
C GLY A 4 17.14 11.80 7.16
N GLY A 5 15.82 11.79 7.32
CA GLY A 5 14.96 12.97 7.13
C GLY A 5 14.44 13.16 5.69
N GLU A 6 14.95 12.40 4.73
CA GLU A 6 14.47 12.45 3.34
C GLU A 6 13.47 11.32 3.05
N LEU A 7 12.46 11.64 2.24
CA LEU A 7 11.50 10.64 1.80
C LEU A 7 12.18 9.67 0.82
N VAL A 8 12.31 8.42 1.23
CA VAL A 8 12.80 7.32 0.39
C VAL A 8 11.69 6.31 0.07
N ALA A 9 11.97 5.36 -0.83
CA ALA A 9 11.02 4.33 -1.25
C ALA A 9 10.33 3.59 -0.08
N HIS A 10 11.05 3.32 1.01
CA HIS A 10 10.47 2.71 2.20
C HIS A 10 9.40 3.61 2.84
N GLY A 11 9.68 4.90 3.00
CA GLY A 11 8.71 5.87 3.52
C GLY A 11 7.46 5.99 2.65
N MET A 12 7.62 5.92 1.33
CA MET A 12 6.48 5.92 0.40
C MET A 12 5.57 4.70 0.59
N ARG A 13 6.14 3.51 0.84
CA ARG A 13 5.35 2.31 1.14
C ARG A 13 4.58 2.44 2.44
N SER A 14 5.18 3.00 3.48
CA SER A 14 4.51 3.24 4.77
C SER A 14 3.33 4.20 4.61
N ILE A 15 3.50 5.29 3.87
CA ILE A 15 2.42 6.25 3.58
C ILE A 15 1.26 5.55 2.85
N ALA A 16 1.56 4.82 1.77
CA ALA A 16 0.53 4.11 1.01
C ALA A 16 -0.19 3.05 1.86
N ARG A 17 0.53 2.31 2.70
CA ARG A 17 -0.03 1.28 3.58
C ARG A 17 -1.01 1.87 4.59
N THR A 18 -0.60 2.96 5.25
CA THR A 18 -1.42 3.64 6.27
C THR A 18 -2.66 4.23 5.64
N ALA A 19 -2.52 4.99 4.55
CA ALA A 19 -3.66 5.59 3.87
C ALA A 19 -4.68 4.54 3.42
N ALA A 20 -4.21 3.40 2.90
CA ALA A 20 -5.09 2.31 2.48
C ALA A 20 -5.78 1.61 3.66
N GLU A 21 -5.10 1.42 4.80
CA GLU A 21 -5.70 0.90 6.04
C GLU A 21 -6.84 1.81 6.53
N GLU A 22 -6.54 3.12 6.66
CA GLU A 22 -7.47 4.11 7.17
C GLU A 22 -8.70 4.28 6.28
N SER A 23 -8.58 3.95 4.99
CA SER A 23 -9.73 3.94 4.08
C SER A 23 -10.77 2.87 4.43
N GLY A 24 -10.36 1.78 5.10
CA GLY A 24 -11.21 0.62 5.43
C GLY A 24 -11.72 -0.17 4.22
N LYS A 25 -11.23 0.10 3.00
CA LYS A 25 -11.76 -0.46 1.74
C LYS A 25 -11.15 -1.80 1.33
N PHE A 26 -9.99 -2.14 1.88
CA PHE A 26 -9.17 -3.26 1.41
C PHE A 26 -8.79 -4.18 2.56
N ARG A 27 -8.71 -5.47 2.26
CA ARG A 27 -8.26 -6.48 3.22
C ARG A 27 -6.76 -6.38 3.44
N ALA A 28 -6.30 -6.64 4.66
CA ALA A 28 -4.89 -6.55 5.02
C ALA A 28 -4.00 -7.40 4.10
N GLU A 29 -4.45 -8.60 3.71
CA GLU A 29 -3.68 -9.51 2.84
C GLU A 29 -3.44 -8.93 1.45
N VAL A 30 -4.39 -8.14 0.92
CA VAL A 30 -4.24 -7.45 -0.37
C VAL A 30 -3.21 -6.33 -0.24
N LEU A 31 -3.23 -5.60 0.88
CA LEU A 31 -2.30 -4.52 1.17
C LEU A 31 -0.86 -5.05 1.33
N GLU A 32 -0.68 -6.11 2.10
CA GLU A 32 0.63 -6.76 2.26
C GLU A 32 1.15 -7.37 0.95
N ALA A 33 0.27 -7.99 0.14
CA ALA A 33 0.63 -8.54 -1.16
C ALA A 33 1.07 -7.45 -2.15
N ALA A 34 0.43 -6.28 -2.13
CA ALA A 34 0.82 -5.15 -2.98
C ALA A 34 2.20 -4.57 -2.61
N LEU A 35 2.61 -4.70 -1.36
CA LEU A 35 3.90 -4.22 -0.86
C LEU A 35 5.04 -5.24 -1.00
N ALA A 36 4.76 -6.43 -1.56
CA ALA A 36 5.69 -7.56 -1.65
C ALA A 36 6.27 -7.95 -0.27
N HIS A 37 5.47 -7.79 0.79
CA HIS A 37 5.87 -8.23 2.12
C HIS A 37 5.79 -9.75 2.23
N SER A 38 6.75 -10.33 2.96
CA SER A 38 6.69 -11.74 3.31
C SER A 38 5.61 -11.97 4.36
N LYS A 39 4.85 -13.06 4.20
CA LYS A 39 3.85 -13.46 5.20
C LYS A 39 4.58 -13.85 6.49
N LYS A 40 4.08 -13.38 7.63
CA LYS A 40 4.69 -13.63 8.95
C LYS A 40 4.49 -15.08 9.42
N ASP A 41 3.42 -15.73 8.99
CA ASP A 41 3.07 -17.08 9.37
C ASP A 41 3.43 -18.06 8.24
N GLU A 42 4.41 -18.92 8.50
CA GLU A 42 4.93 -19.90 7.53
C GLU A 42 3.90 -20.97 7.16
N ILE A 43 3.00 -21.34 8.08
CA ILE A 43 1.92 -22.30 7.80
C ILE A 43 0.95 -21.67 6.81
N ILE A 44 0.49 -20.44 7.07
CA ILE A 44 -0.40 -19.72 6.14
C ILE A 44 0.31 -19.50 4.80
N ALA A 45 1.61 -19.19 4.81
CA ALA A 45 2.39 -18.98 3.59
C ALA A 45 2.50 -20.24 2.72
N ALA A 46 2.60 -21.42 3.34
CA ALA A 46 2.69 -22.70 2.62
C ALA A 46 1.44 -23.00 1.79
N TYR A 47 0.25 -22.66 2.31
CA TYR A 47 -1.03 -22.98 1.65
C TYR A 47 -1.62 -21.82 0.84
N ASN A 48 -1.41 -20.58 1.28
CA ASN A 48 -2.02 -19.42 0.62
C ASN A 48 -1.12 -18.92 -0.52
N ARG A 49 -1.42 -19.40 -1.73
CA ARG A 49 -0.80 -19.00 -3.01
C ARG A 49 -1.56 -17.88 -3.74
N ALA A 50 -2.56 -17.26 -3.10
CA ALA A 50 -3.37 -16.24 -3.75
C ALA A 50 -2.56 -14.96 -4.00
N GLU A 51 -2.66 -14.44 -5.22
CA GLU A 51 -1.98 -13.21 -5.66
C GLU A 51 -2.87 -11.96 -5.57
N TYR A 52 -4.18 -12.15 -5.39
CA TYR A 52 -5.19 -11.09 -5.26
C TYR A 52 -5.15 -10.05 -6.38
N LEU A 53 -4.84 -10.46 -7.63
CA LEU A 53 -4.56 -9.53 -8.73
C LEU A 53 -5.69 -8.52 -9.01
N ILE A 54 -6.95 -8.96 -8.97
CA ILE A 54 -8.10 -8.07 -9.19
C ILE A 54 -8.23 -7.04 -8.07
N GLU A 55 -8.11 -7.47 -6.80
CA GLU A 55 -8.18 -6.56 -5.66
C GLU A 55 -6.98 -5.61 -5.63
N ARG A 56 -5.79 -6.08 -6.02
CA ARG A 56 -4.59 -5.25 -6.17
C ARG A 56 -4.75 -4.22 -7.28
N GLN A 57 -5.40 -4.56 -8.39
CA GLN A 57 -5.70 -3.58 -9.44
C GLN A 57 -6.61 -2.46 -8.89
N SER A 58 -7.69 -2.82 -8.19
CA SER A 58 -8.58 -1.86 -7.55
C SER A 58 -7.86 -0.99 -6.51
N LEU A 59 -6.95 -1.59 -5.72
CA LEU A 59 -6.11 -0.87 -4.78
C LEU A 59 -5.19 0.14 -5.48
N MET A 60 -4.53 -0.25 -6.57
CA MET A 60 -3.64 0.65 -7.31
C MET A 60 -4.40 1.81 -7.95
N GLN A 61 -5.60 1.55 -8.48
CA GLN A 61 -6.45 2.62 -9.00
C GLN A 61 -6.88 3.58 -7.89
N TRP A 62 -7.37 3.05 -6.77
CA TRP A 62 -7.75 3.86 -5.62
C TRP A 62 -6.58 4.71 -5.09
N TRP A 63 -5.37 4.13 -5.03
CA TRP A 63 -4.18 4.84 -4.59
C TRP A 63 -3.83 5.99 -5.53
N SER A 64 -3.92 5.76 -6.85
CA SER A 64 -3.76 6.83 -7.86
C SER A 64 -4.74 7.98 -7.62
N ASP A 65 -6.03 7.66 -7.46
CA ASP A 65 -7.08 8.66 -7.27
C ASP A 65 -6.89 9.44 -5.96
N TYR A 66 -6.46 8.75 -4.89
CA TYR A 66 -6.13 9.37 -3.61
C TYR A 66 -4.99 10.38 -3.77
N VAL A 67 -3.87 9.99 -4.39
CA VAL A 67 -2.72 10.87 -4.61
C VAL A 67 -3.10 12.09 -5.46
N GLN A 68 -3.87 11.90 -6.53
CA GLN A 68 -4.33 13.01 -7.37
C GLN A 68 -5.22 13.97 -6.58
N THR A 69 -6.10 13.44 -5.74
CA THR A 69 -6.97 14.25 -4.87
C THR A 69 -6.15 15.07 -3.86
N GLN A 70 -5.16 14.47 -3.20
CA GLN A 70 -4.30 15.20 -2.25
C GLN A 70 -3.47 16.26 -2.97
N ARG A 71 -2.95 15.96 -4.16
CA ARG A 71 -2.24 16.93 -5.01
C ARG A 71 -3.12 18.12 -5.37
N ALA A 72 -4.36 17.88 -5.82
CA ALA A 72 -5.29 18.94 -6.17
C ALA A 72 -5.61 19.84 -4.96
N LYS A 73 -5.81 19.25 -3.78
CA LYS A 73 -6.02 20.00 -2.53
C LYS A 73 -4.81 20.86 -2.17
N ALA A 74 -3.60 20.32 -2.30
CA ALA A 74 -2.37 21.05 -2.00
C ALA A 74 -2.11 22.24 -2.95
N ILE A 75 -2.57 22.16 -4.20
CA ILE A 75 -2.44 23.26 -5.17
C ILE A 75 -3.51 24.34 -4.93
N ALA A 76 -4.67 23.96 -4.42
CA ALA A 76 -5.79 24.87 -4.16
C ALA A 76 -5.68 25.61 -2.82
N ALA A 77 -4.75 25.20 -1.95
CA ALA A 77 -4.47 25.81 -0.64
C ALA A 77 -3.39 26.89 -0.75
#